data_AF-A0A928NVL9-F1
#
_entry.id   AF-A0A928NVL9-F1
#
_cell.length_a   1.000
_cell.length_b   1.000
_cell.length_c   1.000
_cell.angle_alpha   90.00
_cell.angle_beta   90.00
_cell.angle_gamma   90.00
#
_symmetry.space_group_name_H-M   'P 1'
#
loop_
_entity.id
_entity.type
_entity.pdbx_description
1 polymer ?
#
loop_
_entity_poly.entity_id
_entity_poly.type
_entity_poly.pdbx_seq_one_letter_code
_entity_poly.pdbx_strand_id
1 'polypeptide(L)'
;MLGKLFKYDFKSMIRFWWIAALAVTGLSVVGGFAFTAINSDKNLPGSVYVVLYMVLMLIYFAFIAFGILSVVSIFVRFYKNFFSDEGYLTFTLPVKKTHLLNSKILSATLLEIITGAVIYANIFIIICITFAKDIFTTQFINEFIDGITEIFAEATVSDIVYLVVWFIEICAILLLSSLFSLLLLYLCITLGSIITKKARVVVAIAIYYGVVNVLTFIIYILLLFGIESAVIWISDIPEAVGPLILTLIFFAIILLMSAICMLMYTLEYRMLDKKLNLS
;
A
#
# COMPACT_ATOMS: atom_id res chain seq x y z
N MET A 1 5.92 14.82 23.36
CA MET A 1 6.49 13.48 23.60
C MET A 1 6.30 12.55 22.39
N LEU A 2 5.11 12.50 21.78
CA LEU A 2 4.79 11.64 20.62
C LEU A 2 5.81 11.74 19.46
N GLY A 3 6.23 12.96 19.09
CA GLY A 3 7.25 13.14 18.04
C GLY A 3 8.62 12.51 18.32
N LYS A 4 9.02 12.40 19.60
CA LYS A 4 10.29 11.74 19.98
C LYS A 4 10.18 10.22 19.82
N LEU A 5 9.04 9.64 20.21
CA LEU A 5 8.76 8.21 20.01
C LEU A 5 8.72 7.87 18.52
N PHE A 6 7.99 8.67 17.75
CA PHE A 6 7.88 8.52 16.29
C PHE A 6 9.25 8.53 15.62
N LYS A 7 10.09 9.54 15.92
CA LYS A 7 11.42 9.65 15.33
C LYS A 7 12.32 8.46 15.65
N TYR A 8 12.21 7.93 16.88
CA TYR A 8 12.96 6.75 17.31
C TYR A 8 12.50 5.48 16.58
N ASP A 9 11.19 5.26 16.49
CA ASP A 9 10.60 4.14 15.76
C ASP A 9 10.97 4.16 14.28
N PHE A 10 10.77 5.31 13.63
CA PHE A 10 11.03 5.47 12.21
C PHE A 10 12.52 5.34 11.87
N LYS A 11 13.42 5.92 12.67
CA LYS A 11 14.87 5.79 12.48
C LYS A 11 15.34 4.33 12.55
N SER A 12 14.72 3.51 13.40
CA SER A 12 15.05 2.10 13.48
C SER A 12 14.55 1.32 12.27
N MET A 13 13.35 1.61 11.78
CA MET A 13 12.78 0.94 10.61
C MET A 13 13.57 1.27 9.34
N ILE A 14 13.93 2.55 9.14
CA ILE A 14 14.56 3.00 7.90
C ILE A 14 15.99 2.46 7.71
N ARG A 15 16.72 2.16 8.81
CA ARG A 15 18.17 1.87 8.79
C ARG A 15 18.60 0.79 7.79
N PHE A 16 17.83 -0.28 7.63
CA PHE A 16 18.10 -1.34 6.65
C PHE A 16 17.24 -1.21 5.39
N TRP A 17 16.06 -0.60 5.53
CA TRP A 17 15.10 -0.41 4.44
C TRP A 17 15.67 0.43 3.30
N TRP A 18 16.46 1.49 3.58
CA TRP A 18 17.01 2.35 2.50
C TRP A 18 18.02 1.63 1.61
N ILE A 19 18.77 0.65 2.14
CA ILE A 19 19.71 -0.16 1.35
C ILE A 19 18.93 -1.03 0.37
N ALA A 20 17.85 -1.66 0.84
CA ALA A 20 16.96 -2.45 -0.01
C ALA A 20 16.28 -1.58 -1.08
N ALA A 21 15.86 -0.35 -0.71
CA ALA A 21 15.28 0.59 -1.65
C ALA A 21 16.26 0.95 -2.78
N LEU A 22 17.52 1.25 -2.44
CA LEU A 22 18.55 1.52 -3.45
C LEU A 22 18.85 0.31 -4.34
N ALA A 23 18.88 -0.90 -3.78
CA ALA A 23 19.12 -2.11 -4.55
C ALA A 23 18.02 -2.35 -5.60
N VAL A 24 16.74 -2.19 -5.20
CA VAL A 24 15.60 -2.27 -6.11
C VAL A 24 15.68 -1.17 -7.17
N THR A 25 16.08 0.04 -6.81
CA THR A 25 16.26 1.12 -7.79
C THR A 25 17.32 0.81 -8.83
N GLY A 26 18.44 0.22 -8.44
CA GLY A 26 19.45 -0.26 -9.38
C GLY A 26 18.88 -1.34 -10.33
N LEU A 27 18.09 -2.27 -9.81
CA LEU A 27 17.44 -3.31 -10.61
C LEU A 27 16.41 -2.74 -11.59
N SER A 28 15.67 -1.70 -11.23
CA SER A 28 14.73 -1.02 -12.13
C SER A 28 15.41 -0.42 -13.35
N VAL A 29 16.61 0.15 -13.17
CA VAL A 29 17.40 0.69 -14.29
C VAL A 29 17.78 -0.45 -15.25
N VAL A 30 18.25 -1.58 -14.74
CA VAL A 30 18.54 -2.78 -15.54
C VAL A 30 17.28 -3.29 -16.25
N GLY A 31 16.14 -3.29 -15.56
CA GLY A 31 14.84 -3.67 -16.12
C GLY A 31 14.40 -2.79 -17.27
N GLY A 32 14.59 -1.47 -17.14
CA GLY A 32 14.34 -0.52 -18.23
C GLY A 32 15.12 -0.86 -19.49
N PHE A 33 16.44 -1.09 -19.35
CA PHE A 33 17.27 -1.50 -20.50
C PHE A 33 16.88 -2.86 -21.07
N ALA A 34 16.51 -3.83 -20.23
CA ALA A 34 16.03 -5.13 -20.68
C ALA A 34 14.73 -4.99 -21.50
N PHE A 35 13.78 -4.17 -21.06
CA PHE A 35 12.58 -3.85 -21.82
C PHE A 35 12.88 -3.14 -23.14
N THR A 36 13.77 -2.15 -23.14
CA THR A 36 14.20 -1.47 -24.38
C THR A 36 14.80 -2.46 -25.37
N ALA A 37 15.64 -3.40 -24.91
CA ALA A 37 16.26 -4.41 -25.76
C ALA A 37 15.22 -5.33 -26.42
N ILE A 38 14.24 -5.82 -25.64
CA ILE A 38 13.13 -6.65 -26.16
C ILE A 38 12.32 -5.89 -27.23
N ASN A 39 12.06 -4.60 -27.01
CA ASN A 39 11.19 -3.81 -27.88
C ASN A 39 11.89 -3.27 -29.14
N SER A 40 13.20 -3.01 -29.06
CA SER A 40 13.94 -2.35 -30.15
C SER A 40 14.33 -3.28 -31.29
N ASP A 41 14.59 -4.57 -31.00
CA ASP A 41 15.09 -5.51 -32.00
C ASP A 41 14.21 -6.77 -32.04
N LYS A 42 13.43 -6.90 -33.11
CA LYS A 42 12.55 -8.05 -33.34
C LYS A 42 13.29 -9.30 -33.83
N ASN A 43 14.59 -9.18 -34.15
CA ASN A 43 15.40 -10.27 -34.70
C ASN A 43 16.36 -10.88 -33.66
N LEU A 44 16.16 -10.59 -32.36
CA LEU A 44 16.97 -11.19 -31.30
C LEU A 44 16.85 -12.73 -31.33
N PRO A 45 17.95 -13.47 -31.12
CA PRO A 45 17.89 -14.92 -30.98
C PRO A 45 16.94 -15.31 -29.85
N GLY A 46 16.16 -16.38 -30.03
CA GLY A 46 15.20 -16.85 -29.02
C GLY A 46 15.83 -17.09 -27.64
N SER A 47 17.10 -17.50 -27.58
CA SER A 47 17.84 -17.66 -26.32
C SER A 47 18.04 -16.34 -25.57
N VAL A 48 18.25 -15.23 -26.29
CA VAL A 48 18.42 -13.89 -25.69
C VAL A 48 17.09 -13.38 -25.14
N TYR A 49 15.98 -13.59 -25.85
CA TYR A 49 14.65 -13.29 -25.33
C TYR A 49 14.38 -14.00 -24.01
N VAL A 50 14.65 -15.31 -23.93
CA VAL A 50 14.46 -16.09 -22.70
C VAL A 50 15.25 -15.50 -21.54
N VAL A 51 16.52 -15.13 -21.75
CA VAL A 51 17.36 -14.51 -20.71
C VAL A 51 16.78 -13.16 -20.28
N LEU A 52 16.35 -12.31 -21.21
CA LEU A 52 15.76 -11.01 -20.89
C LEU A 52 14.46 -11.14 -20.09
N TYR A 53 13.58 -12.08 -20.44
CA TYR A 53 12.38 -12.37 -19.67
C TYR A 53 12.69 -12.94 -18.27
N MET A 54 13.73 -13.76 -18.13
CA MET A 54 14.20 -14.22 -16.81
C MET A 54 14.68 -13.05 -15.94
N VAL A 55 15.43 -12.10 -16.52
CA VAL A 55 15.86 -10.89 -15.81
C VAL A 55 14.65 -10.08 -15.34
N LEU A 56 13.64 -9.88 -16.21
CA LEU A 56 12.42 -9.17 -15.83
C LEU A 56 11.64 -9.88 -14.71
N MET A 57 11.56 -11.22 -14.76
CA MET A 57 10.95 -12.02 -13.68
C MET A 57 11.71 -11.85 -12.35
N LEU A 58 13.04 -11.86 -12.38
CA LEU A 58 13.84 -11.61 -11.18
C LEU A 58 13.59 -10.21 -10.58
N ILE A 59 13.45 -9.20 -11.43
CA ILE A 59 13.13 -7.83 -11.00
C ILE A 59 11.72 -7.76 -10.39
N TYR A 60 10.74 -8.45 -10.99
CA TYR A 60 9.40 -8.58 -10.43
C TYR A 60 9.42 -9.20 -9.02
N PHE A 61 10.15 -10.30 -8.83
CA PHE A 61 10.34 -10.89 -7.50
C PHE A 61 11.09 -9.97 -6.54
N ALA A 62 12.04 -9.16 -7.02
CA ALA A 62 12.74 -8.18 -6.18
C ALA A 62 11.79 -7.10 -5.64
N PHE A 63 10.83 -6.62 -6.45
CA PHE A 63 9.80 -5.70 -5.98
C PHE A 63 8.91 -6.32 -4.90
N ILE A 64 8.48 -7.57 -5.11
CA ILE A 64 7.68 -8.30 -4.10
C ILE A 64 8.50 -8.46 -2.82
N ALA A 65 9.75 -8.89 -2.92
CA ALA A 65 10.63 -9.08 -1.77
C ALA A 65 10.85 -7.78 -0.99
N PHE A 66 10.96 -6.64 -1.68
CA PHE A 66 11.08 -5.32 -1.04
C PHE A 66 9.79 -4.92 -0.30
N GLY A 67 8.63 -5.14 -0.90
CA GLY A 67 7.35 -4.95 -0.22
C GLY A 67 7.24 -5.80 1.05
N ILE A 68 7.57 -7.09 0.95
CA ILE A 68 7.61 -8.01 2.10
C ILE A 68 8.60 -7.52 3.17
N LEU A 69 9.81 -7.09 2.78
CA LEU A 69 10.81 -6.57 3.71
C LEU A 69 10.30 -5.34 4.48
N SER A 70 9.55 -4.45 3.82
CA SER A 70 8.92 -3.31 4.47
C SER A 70 7.89 -3.74 5.51
N VAL A 71 6.98 -4.65 5.14
CA VAL A 71 5.96 -5.22 6.05
C VAL A 71 6.61 -5.95 7.23
N VAL A 72 7.65 -6.74 6.99
CA VAL A 72 8.41 -7.45 8.04
C VAL A 72 9.10 -6.46 8.98
N SER A 73 9.63 -5.35 8.46
CA SER A 73 10.26 -4.30 9.29
C SER A 73 9.24 -3.67 10.25
N ILE A 74 8.01 -3.42 9.78
CA ILE A 74 6.90 -2.93 10.61
C ILE A 74 6.51 -3.99 11.65
N PHE A 75 6.34 -5.24 11.22
CA PHE A 75 6.00 -6.37 12.10
C PHE A 75 7.00 -6.53 13.24
N VAL A 76 8.29 -6.63 12.92
CA VAL A 76 9.36 -6.86 13.92
C VAL A 76 9.41 -5.71 14.91
N ARG A 77 9.24 -4.47 14.44
CA ARG A 77 9.25 -3.30 15.31
C ARG A 77 8.05 -3.29 16.24
N PHE A 78 6.85 -3.54 15.74
CA PHE A 78 5.66 -3.62 16.57
C PHE A 78 5.77 -4.72 17.63
N TYR A 79 6.20 -5.92 17.20
CA TYR A 79 6.40 -7.07 18.09
C TYR A 79 7.42 -6.77 19.20
N LYS A 80 8.60 -6.22 18.87
CA LYS A 80 9.64 -5.91 19.87
C LYS A 80 9.16 -4.91 20.92
N ASN A 81 8.49 -3.85 20.51
CA ASN A 81 8.04 -2.79 21.41
C ASN A 81 6.90 -3.18 22.35
N PHE A 82 6.11 -4.20 22.04
CA PHE A 82 4.95 -4.58 22.86
C PHE A 82 5.07 -5.96 23.51
N PHE A 83 5.77 -6.90 22.89
CA PHE A 83 5.75 -8.32 23.27
C PHE A 83 7.14 -8.93 23.52
N SER A 84 8.22 -8.15 23.42
CA SER A 84 9.59 -8.53 23.79
C SER A 84 9.99 -7.88 25.13
N ASP A 85 11.23 -8.11 25.57
CA ASP A 85 11.79 -7.49 26.78
C ASP A 85 11.78 -5.95 26.74
N GLU A 86 11.88 -5.35 25.54
CA GLU A 86 11.69 -3.91 25.31
C GLU A 86 10.24 -3.43 25.64
N GLY A 87 9.27 -4.35 25.62
CA GLY A 87 7.89 -4.09 25.95
C GLY A 87 7.70 -3.68 27.41
N TYR A 88 8.40 -4.32 28.35
CA TYR A 88 8.33 -3.95 29.77
C TYR A 88 8.72 -2.49 29.97
N LEU A 89 9.84 -2.05 29.36
CA LEU A 89 10.27 -0.65 29.40
C LEU A 89 9.23 0.27 28.76
N THR A 90 8.64 -0.14 27.64
CA THR A 90 7.62 0.64 26.92
C THR A 90 6.37 0.90 27.77
N PHE A 91 5.95 -0.06 28.61
CA PHE A 91 4.80 0.10 29.51
C PHE A 91 5.12 0.81 30.83
N THR A 92 6.39 0.92 31.22
CA THR A 92 6.82 1.69 32.40
C THR A 92 7.01 3.19 32.12
N LEU A 93 6.98 3.62 30.85
CA LEU A 93 7.07 5.02 30.50
C LEU A 93 5.83 5.78 31.02
N PRO A 94 5.97 7.01 31.57
CA PRO A 94 4.85 7.82 32.05
C PRO A 94 4.09 8.48 30.88
N VAL A 95 3.69 7.67 29.89
CA VAL A 95 3.06 8.09 28.64
C VAL A 95 1.80 7.25 28.44
N LYS A 96 0.69 7.90 28.06
CA LYS A 96 -0.58 7.20 27.80
C LYS A 96 -0.41 6.15 26.69
N LYS A 97 -1.00 4.96 26.86
CA LYS A 97 -1.01 3.87 25.87
C LYS A 97 -1.52 4.29 24.49
N THR A 98 -2.47 5.24 24.45
CA THR A 98 -2.97 5.84 23.20
C THR A 98 -1.87 6.57 22.42
N HIS A 99 -0.98 7.30 23.08
CA HIS A 99 0.14 7.97 22.42
C HIS A 99 1.20 6.99 21.91
N LEU A 100 1.38 5.85 22.59
CA LEU A 100 2.26 4.77 22.16
C LEU A 100 1.74 4.11 20.88
N LEU A 101 0.46 3.72 20.87
CA LEU A 101 -0.17 3.10 19.71
C LEU A 101 -0.24 4.06 18.51
N ASN A 102 -0.66 5.32 18.72
CA ASN A 102 -0.73 6.31 17.65
C ASN A 102 0.63 6.61 17.02
N SER A 103 1.71 6.63 17.82
CA SER A 103 3.08 6.80 17.30
C SER A 103 3.49 5.63 16.38
N LYS A 104 3.04 4.41 16.69
CA LYS A 104 3.32 3.20 15.90
C LYS A 104 2.55 3.17 14.59
N ILE A 105 1.26 3.52 14.65
CA ILE A 105 0.43 3.63 13.45
C ILE A 105 1.04 4.69 12.52
N LEU A 106 1.39 5.87 13.03
CA LEU A 106 1.95 6.97 12.21
C LEU A 106 3.32 6.63 11.61
N SER A 107 4.20 5.96 12.36
CA SER A 107 5.50 5.51 11.83
C SER A 107 5.39 4.41 10.77
N ALA A 108 4.46 3.49 10.95
CA ALA A 108 4.21 2.43 9.98
C ALA A 108 3.52 2.95 8.70
N THR A 109 2.51 3.82 8.82
CA THR A 109 1.84 4.42 7.65
C THR A 109 2.81 5.21 6.81
N LEU A 110 3.68 6.01 7.43
CA LEU A 110 4.69 6.75 6.68
C LEU A 110 5.68 5.83 5.97
N LEU A 111 6.11 4.74 6.61
CA LEU A 111 6.99 3.78 5.94
C LEU A 111 6.29 3.09 4.76
N GLU A 112 5.01 2.74 4.90
CA GLU A 112 4.21 2.15 3.83
C GLU A 112 4.04 3.12 2.66
N ILE A 113 3.71 4.38 2.93
CA ILE A 113 3.62 5.45 1.90
C ILE A 113 4.95 5.61 1.17
N ILE A 114 6.07 5.69 1.91
CA ILE A 114 7.39 5.83 1.30
C ILE A 114 7.74 4.58 0.49
N THR A 115 7.38 3.38 0.96
CA THR A 115 7.57 2.11 0.21
C THR A 115 6.78 2.11 -1.09
N GLY A 116 5.51 2.49 -1.05
CA GLY A 116 4.67 2.65 -2.24
C GLY A 116 5.28 3.66 -3.21
N ALA A 117 5.68 4.85 -2.72
CA ALA A 117 6.31 5.88 -3.53
C ALA A 117 7.59 5.39 -4.22
N VAL A 118 8.44 4.63 -3.53
CA VAL A 118 9.64 4.02 -4.13
C VAL A 118 9.27 3.02 -5.22
N ILE A 119 8.26 2.17 -5.01
CA ILE A 119 7.81 1.20 -6.02
C ILE A 119 7.28 1.93 -7.26
N TYR A 120 6.40 2.93 -7.10
CA TYR A 120 5.88 3.71 -8.22
C TYR A 120 6.96 4.50 -8.95
N ALA A 121 7.90 5.12 -8.22
CA ALA A 121 9.04 5.81 -8.83
C ALA A 121 9.91 4.84 -9.67
N ASN A 122 10.06 3.60 -9.21
CA ASN A 122 10.80 2.57 -9.94
C ASN A 122 10.09 2.10 -11.21
N ILE A 123 8.77 1.92 -11.15
CA ILE A 123 7.96 1.64 -12.34
C ILE A 123 8.09 2.80 -13.34
N PHE A 124 8.02 4.04 -12.86
CA PHE A 124 8.21 5.23 -13.69
C PHE A 124 9.60 5.27 -14.35
N ILE A 125 10.67 4.94 -13.62
CA ILE A 125 12.03 4.82 -14.17
C ILE A 125 12.08 3.80 -15.31
N ILE A 126 11.47 2.61 -15.13
CA ILE A 126 11.42 1.57 -16.17
C ILE A 126 10.72 2.11 -17.41
N ILE A 127 9.57 2.78 -17.26
CA ILE A 127 8.81 3.37 -18.37
C ILE A 127 9.65 4.43 -19.09
N CYS A 128 10.25 5.36 -18.35
CA CYS A 128 11.09 6.42 -18.93
C CYS A 128 12.27 5.87 -19.72
N ILE A 129 12.94 4.82 -19.24
CA ILE A 129 14.06 4.19 -19.97
C ILE A 129 13.54 3.44 -21.20
N THR A 130 12.44 2.69 -21.05
CA THR A 130 11.86 1.87 -22.13
C THR A 130 11.46 2.74 -23.31
N PHE A 131 10.82 3.87 -23.05
CA PHE A 131 10.26 4.78 -24.05
C PHE A 131 11.05 6.09 -24.16
N ALA A 132 12.33 6.12 -23.76
CA ALA A 132 13.12 7.35 -23.73
C ALA A 132 13.13 8.09 -25.08
N LYS A 133 13.14 7.36 -26.20
CA LYS A 133 13.11 7.95 -27.54
C LYS A 133 11.76 8.61 -27.86
N ASP A 134 10.67 8.02 -27.39
CA ASP A 134 9.32 8.48 -27.72
C ASP A 134 8.84 9.57 -26.74
N ILE A 135 9.05 9.38 -25.44
CA ILE A 135 8.59 10.28 -24.36
C ILE A 135 9.30 11.65 -24.40
N PHE A 136 10.59 11.68 -24.72
CA PHE A 136 11.36 12.94 -24.72
C PHE A 136 11.36 13.65 -26.09
N THR A 137 10.53 13.20 -27.04
CA THR A 137 10.35 13.91 -28.31
C THR A 137 9.42 15.11 -28.12
N THR A 138 9.80 16.26 -28.69
CA THR A 138 9.02 17.51 -28.61
C THR A 138 7.57 17.33 -29.09
N GLN A 139 7.36 16.46 -30.07
CA GLN A 139 6.03 16.10 -30.57
C GLN A 139 5.14 15.47 -29.50
N PHE A 140 5.63 14.46 -28.77
CA PHE A 140 4.86 13.80 -27.70
C PHE A 140 4.49 14.78 -26.59
N ILE A 141 5.41 15.66 -26.21
CA ILE A 141 5.17 16.68 -25.17
C ILE A 141 4.08 17.65 -25.63
N ASN A 142 4.13 18.10 -26.89
CA ASN A 142 3.12 19.00 -27.44
C ASN A 142 1.76 18.31 -27.54
N GLU A 143 1.69 17.09 -28.07
CA GLU A 143 0.44 16.30 -28.13
C GLU A 143 -0.15 16.04 -26.74
N PHE A 144 0.69 15.78 -25.74
CA PHE A 144 0.25 15.61 -24.35
C PHE A 144 -0.31 16.90 -23.75
N ILE A 145 0.35 18.04 -23.98
CA ILE A 145 -0.12 19.35 -23.52
C ILE A 145 -1.44 19.72 -24.22
N ASP A 146 -1.49 19.54 -25.55
CA ASP A 146 -2.66 19.84 -26.36
C ASP A 146 -3.85 18.98 -25.89
N GLY A 147 -3.65 17.68 -25.68
CA GLY A 147 -4.69 16.78 -25.15
C GLY A 147 -5.18 17.18 -23.75
N ILE A 148 -4.29 17.62 -22.86
CA ILE A 148 -4.72 18.17 -21.57
C ILE A 148 -5.55 19.44 -21.77
N THR A 149 -5.09 20.37 -22.61
CA THR A 149 -5.80 21.63 -22.83
C THR A 149 -7.17 21.43 -23.47
N GLU A 150 -7.32 20.44 -24.35
CA GLU A 150 -8.60 20.08 -24.97
C GLU A 150 -9.58 19.54 -23.93
N ILE A 151 -9.14 18.61 -23.07
CA ILE A 151 -9.96 18.09 -21.97
C ILE A 151 -10.45 19.22 -21.05
N PHE A 152 -9.60 20.19 -20.72
CA PHE A 152 -9.99 21.32 -19.88
C PHE A 152 -10.82 22.39 -20.61
N ALA A 153 -10.69 22.51 -21.94
CA ALA A 153 -11.47 23.44 -22.74
C ALA A 153 -12.91 22.96 -22.94
N GLU A 154 -13.13 21.65 -23.02
CA GLU A 154 -14.45 21.04 -23.18
C GLU A 154 -15.16 20.76 -21.84
N ALA A 155 -14.43 20.77 -20.72
CA ALA A 155 -14.98 20.48 -19.40
C ALA A 155 -15.90 21.60 -18.88
N THR A 156 -17.08 21.22 -18.41
CA THR A 156 -17.94 22.14 -17.66
C THR A 156 -17.41 22.35 -16.24
N VAL A 157 -17.86 23.42 -15.57
CA VAL A 157 -17.50 23.68 -14.15
C VAL A 157 -17.88 22.49 -13.26
N SER A 158 -19.02 21.82 -13.53
CA SER A 158 -19.42 20.61 -12.81
C SER A 158 -18.43 19.46 -12.99
N ASP A 159 -17.92 19.24 -14.20
CA ASP A 159 -17.00 18.13 -14.48
C ASP A 159 -15.68 18.30 -13.72
N ILE A 160 -15.17 19.54 -13.68
CA ILE A 160 -13.97 19.89 -12.91
C ILE A 160 -14.20 19.66 -11.41
N VAL A 161 -15.38 20.04 -10.88
CA VAL A 161 -15.72 19.81 -9.48
C VAL A 161 -15.77 18.31 -9.16
N TYR A 162 -16.43 17.49 -9.98
CA TYR A 162 -16.47 16.04 -9.77
C TYR A 162 -15.09 15.40 -9.83
N LEU A 163 -14.24 15.82 -10.77
CA LEU A 163 -12.85 15.34 -10.86
C LEU A 163 -12.07 15.62 -9.57
N VAL A 164 -12.16 16.84 -9.03
CA VAL A 164 -11.50 17.21 -7.77
C VAL A 164 -12.05 16.41 -6.59
N VAL A 165 -13.37 16.22 -6.51
CA VAL A 165 -14.01 15.43 -5.45
C VAL A 165 -13.54 13.98 -5.51
N TRP A 166 -13.58 13.33 -6.67
CA TRP A 166 -13.12 11.96 -6.84
C TRP A 166 -11.64 11.80 -6.54
N PHE A 167 -10.81 12.79 -6.90
CA PHE A 167 -9.39 12.77 -6.53
C PHE A 167 -9.21 12.73 -5.00
N ILE A 168 -9.94 13.58 -4.27
CA ILE A 168 -9.91 13.60 -2.80
C ILE A 168 -10.43 12.28 -2.21
N GLU A 169 -11.54 11.76 -2.74
CA GLU A 169 -12.13 10.50 -2.27
C GLU A 169 -11.22 9.30 -2.51
N ILE A 170 -10.59 9.21 -3.69
CA ILE A 170 -9.60 8.17 -4.01
C ILE A 170 -8.40 8.28 -3.07
N CYS A 171 -7.87 9.49 -2.83
CA CYS A 171 -6.79 9.69 -1.85
C CYS A 171 -7.22 9.24 -0.44
N ALA A 172 -8.45 9.53 -0.02
CA ALA A 172 -8.98 9.10 1.27
C ALA A 172 -9.12 7.57 1.36
N ILE A 173 -9.61 6.92 0.30
CA ILE A 173 -9.71 5.45 0.22
C ILE A 173 -8.33 4.80 0.28
N LEU A 174 -7.35 5.32 -0.47
CA LEU A 174 -5.97 4.83 -0.45
C LEU A 174 -5.39 4.94 0.96
N LEU A 175 -5.56 6.08 1.63
CA LEU A 175 -5.07 6.27 3.00
C LEU A 175 -5.77 5.32 3.98
N LEU A 176 -7.10 5.18 3.91
CA LEU A 176 -7.85 4.25 4.75
C LEU A 176 -7.48 2.79 4.49
N SER A 177 -7.16 2.42 3.25
CA SER A 177 -6.73 1.06 2.90
C SER A 177 -5.38 0.71 3.55
N SER A 178 -4.44 1.66 3.58
CA SER A 178 -3.16 1.51 4.28
C SER A 178 -3.35 1.41 5.80
N LEU A 179 -4.26 2.21 6.36
CA LEU A 179 -4.60 2.09 7.79
C LEU A 179 -5.24 0.73 8.10
N PHE A 180 -6.13 0.24 7.25
CA PHE A 180 -6.77 -1.06 7.40
C PHE A 180 -5.74 -2.20 7.39
N SER A 181 -4.82 -2.20 6.42
CA SER A 181 -3.78 -3.24 6.29
C SER A 181 -2.90 -3.31 7.54
N LEU A 182 -2.50 -2.15 8.08
CA LEU A 182 -1.67 -2.02 9.27
C LEU A 182 -2.40 -2.44 10.55
N LEU A 183 -3.62 -1.98 10.75
CA LEU A 183 -4.43 -2.36 11.93
C LEU A 183 -4.72 -3.86 11.93
N LEU A 184 -5.00 -4.45 10.76
CA LEU A 184 -5.18 -5.89 10.64
C LEU A 184 -3.89 -6.64 11.00
N LEU A 185 -2.73 -6.18 10.52
CA LEU A 185 -1.43 -6.76 10.83
C LEU A 185 -1.15 -6.69 12.33
N TYR A 186 -1.35 -5.53 12.98
CA TYR A 186 -1.16 -5.39 14.42
C TYR A 186 -2.13 -6.26 15.21
N LEU A 187 -3.41 -6.29 14.84
CA LEU A 187 -4.42 -7.14 15.48
C LEU A 187 -4.00 -8.61 15.40
N CYS A 188 -3.54 -9.10 14.25
CA CYS A 188 -3.04 -10.46 14.10
C CYS A 188 -1.80 -10.75 14.97
N ILE A 189 -0.89 -9.79 15.11
CA ILE A 189 0.26 -9.91 16.03
C ILE A 189 -0.21 -10.04 17.47
N THR A 190 -1.14 -9.18 17.91
CA THR A 190 -1.66 -9.22 19.28
C THR A 190 -2.42 -10.53 19.55
N LEU A 191 -3.20 -11.04 18.59
CA LEU A 191 -3.87 -12.34 18.71
C LEU A 191 -2.86 -13.48 18.80
N GLY A 192 -1.88 -13.52 17.91
CA GLY A 192 -0.86 -14.57 17.89
C GLY A 192 -0.02 -14.60 19.17
N SER A 193 0.29 -13.44 19.75
CA SER A 193 1.04 -13.32 20.99
C SER A 193 0.24 -13.74 22.24
N ILE A 194 -1.09 -13.65 22.18
CA ILE A 194 -2.00 -14.12 23.24
C ILE A 194 -2.17 -15.65 23.20
N ILE A 195 -2.26 -16.25 22.01
CA ILE A 195 -2.60 -17.68 21.87
C ILE A 195 -1.47 -18.59 22.35
N THR A 196 -0.20 -18.26 22.10
CA THR A 196 0.94 -19.07 22.57
C THR A 196 2.04 -18.23 23.17
N LYS A 197 2.68 -18.73 24.25
CA LYS A 197 3.87 -18.07 24.84
C LYS A 197 5.17 -18.41 24.11
N LYS A 198 5.25 -19.57 23.43
CA LYS A 198 6.50 -20.09 22.81
C LYS A 198 6.66 -19.77 21.31
N ALA A 199 5.57 -19.67 20.54
CA ALA A 199 5.61 -19.54 19.09
C ALA A 199 4.85 -18.29 18.58
N ARG A 200 4.93 -17.18 19.33
CA ARG A 200 4.15 -15.95 19.09
C ARG A 200 4.23 -15.43 17.65
N VAL A 201 5.44 -15.39 17.09
CA VAL A 201 5.70 -14.86 15.74
C VAL A 201 5.10 -15.77 14.66
N VAL A 202 5.31 -17.09 14.76
CA VAL A 202 4.82 -18.05 13.77
C VAL A 202 3.29 -18.09 13.76
N VAL A 203 2.66 -18.08 14.93
CA VAL A 203 1.19 -18.08 15.05
C VAL A 203 0.61 -16.76 14.53
N ALA A 204 1.23 -15.61 14.83
CA ALA A 204 0.79 -14.32 14.29
C ALA A 204 0.83 -14.29 12.76
N ILE A 205 1.91 -14.79 12.15
CA ILE A 205 2.05 -14.87 10.69
C ILE A 205 0.99 -15.82 10.09
N ALA A 206 0.76 -16.98 10.71
CA ALA A 206 -0.25 -17.93 10.25
C ALA A 206 -1.67 -17.36 10.32
N ILE A 207 -2.01 -16.63 11.40
CA ILE A 207 -3.30 -15.95 11.54
C ILE A 207 -3.45 -14.86 10.48
N TYR A 208 -2.43 -14.01 10.32
CA TYR A 208 -2.46 -12.94 9.32
C TYR A 208 -2.67 -13.50 7.91
N TYR A 209 -1.88 -14.51 7.53
CA TYR A 209 -2.01 -15.17 6.23
C TYR A 209 -3.40 -15.78 6.06
N GLY A 210 -3.90 -16.52 7.06
CA GLY A 210 -5.23 -17.12 7.00
C GLY A 210 -6.34 -16.08 6.83
N VAL A 211 -6.34 -15.03 7.64
CA VAL A 211 -7.36 -13.96 7.59
C VAL A 211 -7.33 -13.23 6.25
N VAL A 212 -6.15 -12.87 5.75
CA VAL A 212 -6.02 -12.19 4.45
C VAL A 212 -6.52 -13.08 3.31
N ASN A 213 -6.20 -14.38 3.31
CA ASN A 213 -6.70 -15.30 2.27
C ASN A 213 -8.23 -15.48 2.34
N VAL A 214 -8.81 -15.59 3.54
CA VAL A 214 -10.27 -15.66 3.69
C VAL A 214 -10.93 -14.37 3.21
N LEU A 215 -10.42 -13.20 3.61
CA LEU A 215 -10.97 -11.91 3.19
C LEU A 215 -10.87 -11.71 1.68
N THR A 216 -9.71 -12.02 1.08
CA THR A 216 -9.53 -11.93 -0.37
C THR A 216 -10.44 -12.90 -1.11
N PHE A 217 -10.60 -14.13 -0.62
CA PHE A 217 -11.54 -15.10 -1.19
C PHE A 217 -12.99 -14.59 -1.15
N ILE A 218 -13.43 -14.03 -0.03
CA ILE A 218 -14.77 -13.41 0.09
C ILE A 218 -14.93 -12.26 -0.91
N ILE A 219 -13.94 -11.38 -1.01
CA ILE A 219 -13.96 -10.26 -1.97
C ILE A 219 -14.04 -10.80 -3.41
N TYR A 220 -13.27 -11.82 -3.77
CA TYR A 220 -13.32 -12.41 -5.10
C TYR A 220 -14.70 -13.00 -5.42
N ILE A 221 -15.35 -13.67 -4.47
CA ILE A 221 -16.73 -14.15 -4.63
C ILE A 221 -17.68 -12.97 -4.86
N LEU A 222 -17.60 -11.94 -4.02
CA LEU A 222 -18.46 -10.75 -4.15
C LEU A 222 -18.26 -10.04 -5.49
N LEU A 223 -17.03 -9.95 -5.98
CA LEU A 223 -16.73 -9.39 -7.28
C LEU A 223 -17.29 -10.28 -8.41
N LEU A 224 -17.12 -11.60 -8.33
CA LEU A 224 -17.59 -12.53 -9.34
C LEU A 224 -19.12 -12.44 -9.54
N PHE A 225 -19.89 -12.34 -8.46
CA PHE A 225 -21.35 -12.19 -8.55
C PHE A 225 -21.81 -10.74 -8.71
N GLY A 226 -21.05 -9.79 -8.19
CA GLY A 226 -21.43 -8.38 -8.12
C GLY A 226 -21.14 -7.61 -9.40
N ILE A 227 -20.08 -7.94 -10.15
CA ILE A 227 -19.66 -7.15 -11.31
C ILE A 227 -20.73 -7.15 -12.41
N GLU A 228 -21.28 -8.30 -12.79
CA GLU A 228 -22.31 -8.35 -13.84
C GLU A 228 -23.54 -7.54 -13.45
N SER A 229 -24.02 -7.67 -12.20
CA SER A 229 -25.14 -6.88 -11.70
C SER A 229 -24.83 -5.38 -11.63
N ALA A 230 -23.60 -5.02 -11.28
CA ALA A 230 -23.18 -3.62 -11.19
C ALA A 230 -23.07 -2.98 -12.58
N VAL A 231 -22.56 -3.71 -13.58
CA VAL A 231 -22.44 -3.21 -14.97
C VAL A 231 -23.82 -2.93 -15.55
N ILE A 232 -24.78 -3.85 -15.38
CA ILE A 232 -26.17 -3.66 -15.84
C ILE A 232 -26.79 -2.45 -15.13
N TRP A 233 -26.62 -2.35 -13.82
CA TRP A 233 -27.15 -1.23 -13.06
C TRP A 233 -26.54 0.10 -13.48
N ILE A 234 -25.23 0.15 -13.73
CA ILE A 234 -24.52 1.37 -14.17
C ILE A 234 -24.97 1.78 -15.58
N SER A 235 -25.21 0.83 -16.49
CA SER A 235 -25.66 1.15 -17.85
C SER A 235 -27.05 1.78 -17.90
N ASP A 236 -27.89 1.54 -16.90
CA ASP A 236 -29.24 2.11 -16.80
C ASP A 236 -29.26 3.50 -16.13
N ILE A 237 -28.12 3.98 -15.61
CA ILE A 237 -28.04 5.28 -14.94
C ILE A 237 -27.99 6.40 -15.99
N PRO A 238 -28.86 7.42 -15.89
CA PRO A 238 -28.76 8.59 -16.76
C PRO A 238 -27.42 9.31 -16.59
N GLU A 239 -26.76 9.68 -17.70
CA GLU A 239 -25.43 10.31 -17.70
C GLU A 239 -25.36 11.55 -16.79
N ALA A 240 -26.43 12.33 -16.71
CA ALA A 240 -26.51 13.53 -15.88
C ALA A 240 -26.43 13.26 -14.35
N VAL A 241 -26.78 12.06 -13.88
CA VAL A 241 -26.76 11.70 -12.44
C VAL A 241 -25.65 10.70 -12.10
N GLY A 242 -25.03 10.08 -13.10
CA GLY A 242 -23.92 9.14 -12.94
C GLY A 242 -22.80 9.68 -12.03
N PRO A 243 -22.30 10.90 -12.25
CA PRO A 243 -21.23 11.44 -11.44
C PRO A 243 -21.59 11.59 -9.95
N LEU A 244 -22.81 12.04 -9.67
CA LEU A 244 -23.32 12.18 -8.31
C LEU A 244 -23.43 10.81 -7.61
N ILE A 245 -23.96 9.80 -8.31
CA ILE A 245 -24.07 8.44 -7.76
C ILE A 245 -22.68 7.89 -7.44
N LEU A 246 -21.69 8.11 -8.31
CA LEU A 246 -20.32 7.67 -8.08
C LEU A 246 -19.71 8.31 -6.82
N THR A 247 -19.88 9.63 -6.63
CA THR A 247 -19.44 10.31 -5.39
C THR A 247 -20.10 9.71 -4.15
N LEU A 248 -21.40 9.41 -4.20
CA LEU A 248 -22.12 8.83 -3.05
C LEU A 248 -21.61 7.42 -2.73
N ILE A 249 -21.26 6.62 -3.74
CA ILE A 249 -20.67 5.29 -3.56
C ILE A 249 -19.30 5.40 -2.90
N PHE A 250 -18.41 6.27 -3.39
CA PHE A 250 -17.10 6.46 -2.78
C PHE A 250 -17.20 6.98 -1.35
N PHE A 251 -18.09 7.94 -1.09
CA PHE A 251 -18.36 8.42 0.26
C PHE A 251 -18.87 7.30 1.19
N ALA A 252 -19.79 6.44 0.72
CA ALA A 252 -20.27 5.30 1.50
C ALA A 252 -19.15 4.30 1.81
N ILE A 253 -18.25 4.02 0.86
CA ILE A 253 -17.08 3.18 1.06
C ILE A 253 -16.15 3.78 2.11
N ILE A 254 -15.89 5.09 2.05
CA ILE A 254 -15.06 5.82 3.03
C ILE A 254 -15.66 5.69 4.44
N LEU A 255 -16.97 5.89 4.58
CA LEU A 255 -17.65 5.74 5.87
C LEU A 255 -17.54 4.31 6.42
N LEU A 256 -17.78 3.30 5.57
CA LEU A 256 -17.67 1.89 5.96
C LEU A 256 -16.24 1.53 6.36
N MET A 257 -15.23 1.91 5.56
CA MET A 257 -13.82 1.66 5.87
C MET A 257 -13.38 2.36 7.15
N SER A 258 -13.79 3.61 7.37
CA SER A 258 -13.47 4.35 8.58
C SER A 258 -14.10 3.70 9.82
N ALA A 259 -15.33 3.22 9.73
CA ALA A 259 -15.99 2.48 10.81
C ALA A 259 -15.26 1.17 11.15
N ILE A 260 -14.82 0.42 10.14
CA ILE A 260 -14.06 -0.82 10.33
C ILE A 260 -12.69 -0.52 10.96
N CYS A 261 -11.97 0.51 10.50
CA CYS A 261 -10.70 0.92 11.08
C CYS A 261 -10.85 1.35 12.55
N MET A 262 -11.89 2.13 12.86
CA MET A 262 -12.23 2.51 14.23
C MET A 262 -12.50 1.29 15.11
N LEU A 263 -13.26 0.32 14.61
CA LEU A 263 -13.54 -0.92 15.32
C LEU A 263 -12.23 -1.68 15.61
N MET A 264 -11.37 -1.88 14.61
CA MET A 264 -10.09 -2.57 14.80
C MET A 264 -9.17 -1.84 15.79
N TYR A 265 -9.05 -0.52 15.68
CA TYR A 265 -8.27 0.29 16.61
C TYR A 265 -8.77 0.16 18.06
N THR A 266 -10.10 0.20 18.26
CA THR A 266 -10.68 0.05 19.61
C THR A 266 -10.50 -1.37 20.16
N LEU A 267 -10.59 -2.40 19.31
CA LEU A 267 -10.29 -3.79 19.69
C LEU A 267 -8.83 -3.92 20.11
N GLU A 268 -7.90 -3.44 19.29
CA GLU A 268 -6.46 -3.49 19.57
C GLU A 268 -6.13 -2.77 20.88
N TYR A 269 -6.66 -1.57 21.08
CA TYR A 269 -6.51 -0.83 22.34
C TYR A 269 -7.00 -1.64 23.55
N ARG A 270 -8.18 -2.25 23.45
CA ARG A 270 -8.75 -3.06 24.55
C ARG A 270 -7.92 -4.32 24.83
N MET A 271 -7.37 -4.96 23.80
CA MET A 271 -6.53 -6.15 23.95
C MET A 271 -5.19 -5.81 24.62
N LEU A 272 -4.58 -4.68 24.22
CA LEU A 272 -3.36 -4.16 24.84
C LEU A 272 -3.60 -3.66 26.28
N ASP A 273 -4.80 -3.19 26.61
CA ASP A 273 -5.09 -2.71 27.96
C ASP A 273 -5.38 -3.86 28.94
N LYS A 274 -6.18 -4.86 28.54
CA LYS A 274 -6.65 -5.94 29.43
C LYS A 274 -5.68 -7.09 29.65
N LYS A 275 -4.74 -7.35 28.73
CA LYS A 275 -3.90 -8.57 28.76
C LYS A 275 -2.41 -8.32 28.99
N LEU A 276 -2.06 -7.12 29.40
CA LEU A 276 -0.67 -6.71 29.71
C LEU A 276 -0.38 -6.63 31.22
N ASN A 277 -1.02 -7.50 32.00
CA ASN A 277 -0.43 -7.93 33.25
C ASN A 277 0.71 -8.89 32.90
N LEU A 278 1.87 -8.32 32.59
CA LEU A 278 3.15 -9.03 32.59
C LEU A 278 3.49 -9.35 34.06
N SER A 279 2.79 -10.35 34.60
CA SER A 279 3.12 -11.09 35.82
C SER A 279 3.15 -12.56 35.47
#